data_AF-A0AAN2BJT6-F1
#
_entry.id   AF-A0AAN2BJT6-F1
#
_cell.length_a   1.000
_cell.length_b   1.000
_cell.length_c   1.000
_cell.angle_alpha   90.00
_cell.angle_beta   90.00
_cell.angle_gamma   90.00
#
_symmetry.space_group_name_H-M   'P 1'
#
loop_
_entity.id
_entity.type
_entity.pdbx_description
1 polymer ?
#
loop_
_entity_poly.entity_id
_entity_poly.type
_entity_poly.pdbx_seq_one_letter_code
_entity_poly.pdbx_strand_id
1 'polypeptide(L)'
;MLALKYLSHRKCIALCAYLLLSACTGDTSRSSVASSLSIASSSVTNSSSASSGDMTGGAAYQGADGIKGGHLYAQFWASETGFTLNNSELVDQAQLDVIAQKPLFFACSHCHGWDQLGQMGGNSNLAPNADRPRVADIDLALLAEISSPQALFNRVKDGTNRRSIDDTLADYEPSNNAAVGDAMPAYSDILTDAQIWDIVKFLKEEALDTTALYDLILIGGQYPRGRGFSNLGVDGSDVAGKELFASACADCHGVDGTAVLLAGGNFTVGKYMRNKPFIGQHKAKFGNLGSAMGPVLKGANLGDIQDLFAAMRDKNAFPDVKPEPELEPEPEPEPEPQPEPIDGLLQFLRHCSSCHTGNGEGVQRFGDVTGASAELINFKIQTVPTMAHLKPDDLAQFATLEEIDAIAEFLRR
;
A
#
# COMPACT_ATOMS: atom_id res chain seq x y z
N MET A 1 19.90 12.09 19.62
CA MET A 1 18.67 11.66 18.93
C MET A 1 17.88 10.78 19.88
N LEU A 2 16.93 11.36 20.63
CA LEU A 2 16.01 10.59 21.46
C LEU A 2 14.84 10.13 20.57
N ALA A 3 14.73 8.82 20.34
CA ALA A 3 13.48 8.24 19.87
C ALA A 3 12.51 8.21 21.06
N LEU A 4 11.50 9.07 21.06
CA LEU A 4 10.39 8.94 22.02
C LEU A 4 9.60 7.69 21.63
N LYS A 5 9.81 6.59 22.35
CA LYS A 5 8.89 5.45 22.35
C LYS A 5 7.59 5.93 22.97
N TYR A 6 6.54 6.05 22.16
CA TYR A 6 5.19 6.35 22.61
C TYR A 6 4.58 5.07 23.22
N LEU A 7 5.08 4.62 24.37
CA LEU A 7 4.43 3.57 25.14
C LEU A 7 3.19 4.17 25.81
N SER A 8 2.01 3.63 25.45
CA SER A 8 0.67 3.97 25.93
C SER A 8 0.62 4.56 27.35
N HIS A 9 0.45 5.90 27.42
CA HIS A 9 -0.07 6.60 28.60
C HIS A 9 -1.58 6.39 28.81
N ARG A 10 -2.28 5.73 27.89
CA ARG A 10 -3.75 5.51 27.94
C ARG A 10 -4.19 4.72 29.18
N LYS A 11 -3.47 3.65 29.55
CA LYS A 11 -3.78 2.86 30.76
C LYS A 11 -3.55 3.62 32.08
N CYS A 12 -2.62 4.59 32.11
CA CYS A 12 -2.34 5.36 33.33
C CYS A 12 -3.30 6.54 33.54
N ILE A 13 -3.76 7.20 32.46
CA ILE A 13 -4.69 8.33 32.56
C ILE A 13 -6.10 7.87 32.97
N ALA A 14 -6.57 6.73 32.44
CA ALA A 14 -7.85 6.15 32.84
C ALA A 14 -7.86 5.72 34.33
N LEU A 15 -6.75 5.18 34.85
CA LEU A 15 -6.62 4.85 36.28
C LEU A 15 -6.62 6.10 37.17
N CYS A 16 -5.99 7.20 36.74
CA CYS A 16 -5.97 8.46 37.49
C CYS A 16 -7.35 9.13 37.55
N ALA A 17 -8.14 9.06 36.48
CA ALA A 17 -9.52 9.56 36.47
C ALA A 17 -10.44 8.75 37.41
N TYR A 18 -10.24 7.43 37.50
CA TYR A 18 -11.03 6.56 38.39
C TYR A 18 -10.66 6.74 39.87
N LEU A 19 -9.39 6.99 40.19
CA LEU A 19 -8.92 7.26 41.56
C LEU A 19 -9.35 8.63 42.10
N LEU A 20 -9.56 9.63 41.23
CA LEU A 20 -10.01 10.96 41.64
C LEU A 20 -11.53 11.06 41.89
N LEU A 21 -12.34 10.13 41.36
CA LEU A 21 -13.79 10.10 41.63
C LEU A 21 -14.18 9.35 42.91
N SER A 22 -13.31 8.52 43.48
CA SER A 22 -13.62 7.76 44.71
C SER A 22 -13.38 8.51 46.03
N ALA A 23 -12.98 9.79 46.00
CA ALA A 23 -12.68 10.56 47.22
C ALA A 23 -13.82 11.43 47.75
N CYS A 24 -14.98 11.49 47.09
CA CYS A 24 -16.08 12.38 47.51
C CYS A 24 -17.45 11.71 47.36
N THR A 25 -17.82 10.80 48.27
CA THR A 25 -19.19 10.71 48.80
C THR A 25 -19.18 9.82 50.04
N GLY A 26 -19.16 10.46 51.21
CA GLY A 26 -19.55 9.84 52.46
C GLY A 26 -21.06 9.89 52.62
N ASP A 27 -21.64 8.70 52.72
CA ASP A 27 -22.58 8.27 53.75
C ASP A 27 -24.11 8.27 53.54
N THR A 28 -24.64 7.06 53.82
CA THR A 28 -25.94 6.62 54.33
C THR A 28 -27.28 7.07 53.72
N SER A 29 -28.00 6.09 53.12
CA SER A 29 -29.15 5.48 53.80
C SER A 29 -29.57 4.14 53.16
N ARG A 30 -29.89 3.17 54.04
CA ARG A 30 -30.47 1.87 53.72
C ARG A 30 -31.96 2.01 53.40
N SER A 31 -32.45 1.26 52.42
CA SER A 31 -33.72 0.53 52.58
C SER A 31 -33.83 -0.64 51.58
N SER A 32 -34.27 -1.75 52.13
CA SER A 32 -34.51 -3.06 51.52
C SER A 32 -35.89 -3.13 50.85
N VAL A 33 -35.99 -3.67 49.63
CA VAL A 33 -37.07 -4.61 49.28
C VAL A 33 -36.69 -5.44 48.05
N ALA A 34 -36.88 -6.75 48.17
CA ALA A 34 -36.85 -7.71 47.07
C ALA A 34 -38.14 -7.62 46.24
N SER A 35 -38.07 -7.91 44.93
CA SER A 35 -39.01 -8.85 44.27
C SER A 35 -38.75 -9.02 42.77
N SER A 36 -38.58 -10.31 42.42
CA SER A 36 -39.11 -11.05 41.26
C SER A 36 -38.82 -10.60 39.81
N LEU A 37 -38.14 -11.52 39.12
CA LEU A 37 -38.25 -11.77 37.67
C LEU A 37 -39.72 -11.77 37.19
N SER A 38 -39.93 -11.22 36.00
CA SER A 38 -40.87 -11.83 35.05
C SER A 38 -40.37 -11.62 33.62
N ILE A 39 -40.20 -12.75 32.94
CA ILE A 39 -39.97 -12.88 31.50
C ILE A 39 -41.33 -12.73 30.82
N ALA A 40 -41.44 -11.88 29.81
CA ALA A 40 -42.52 -11.92 28.85
C ALA A 40 -41.98 -11.69 27.44
N SER A 41 -41.91 -12.79 26.68
CA SER A 41 -41.84 -12.77 25.22
C SER A 41 -43.11 -12.16 24.63
N SER A 42 -42.99 -11.37 23.56
CA SER A 42 -44.06 -11.23 22.56
C SER A 42 -43.50 -10.71 21.22
N SER A 43 -43.43 -11.66 20.28
CA SER A 43 -43.74 -11.58 18.85
C SER A 43 -43.70 -10.24 18.09
N VAL A 44 -42.89 -10.28 17.03
CA VAL A 44 -42.88 -9.46 15.82
C VAL A 44 -44.28 -9.20 15.24
N THR A 45 -44.58 -7.94 14.95
CA THR A 45 -45.43 -7.55 13.81
C THR A 45 -44.80 -6.37 13.09
N ASN A 46 -44.46 -6.60 11.82
CA ASN A 46 -43.94 -5.62 10.88
C ASN A 46 -45.08 -4.71 10.41
N SER A 47 -44.91 -3.39 10.49
CA SER A 47 -45.76 -2.42 9.78
C SER A 47 -44.98 -1.13 9.56
N SER A 48 -44.77 -0.85 8.28
CA SER A 48 -44.08 0.30 7.71
C SER A 48 -44.90 1.58 7.82
N SER A 49 -44.35 2.57 8.51
CA SER A 49 -44.62 4.00 8.27
C SER A 49 -43.45 4.80 8.84
N ALA A 50 -42.59 5.31 7.95
CA ALA A 50 -41.53 6.24 8.29
C ALA A 50 -42.15 7.59 8.70
N SER A 51 -42.53 7.71 9.97
CA SER A 51 -42.71 8.99 10.63
C SER A 51 -41.36 9.47 11.11
N SER A 52 -41.11 10.78 11.03
CA SER A 52 -39.99 11.52 11.62
C SER A 52 -39.90 11.27 13.14
N GLY A 53 -39.40 10.09 13.50
CA GLY A 53 -39.25 9.64 14.86
C GLY A 53 -38.32 10.58 15.59
N ASP A 54 -38.64 10.80 16.86
CA ASP A 54 -37.84 11.61 17.78
C ASP A 54 -36.35 11.20 17.72
N MET A 55 -35.54 11.96 16.99
CA MET A 55 -34.08 11.80 16.85
C MET A 55 -33.35 12.37 18.07
N THR A 56 -33.92 12.23 19.26
CA THR A 56 -33.15 12.42 20.48
C THR A 56 -32.02 11.40 20.48
N GLY A 57 -30.80 11.83 20.78
CA GLY A 57 -29.58 11.09 20.44
C GLY A 57 -29.39 9.71 21.06
N GLY A 58 -30.32 9.23 21.90
CA GLY A 58 -30.34 7.84 22.35
C GLY A 58 -30.86 6.88 21.27
N ALA A 59 -32.07 7.13 20.74
CA ALA A 59 -32.70 6.22 19.78
C ALA A 59 -32.01 6.26 18.41
N ALA A 60 -31.65 7.46 17.95
CA ALA A 60 -30.95 7.64 16.68
C ALA A 60 -29.58 6.92 16.68
N TYR A 61 -28.82 7.05 17.77
CA TYR A 61 -27.54 6.35 17.93
C TYR A 61 -27.70 4.82 18.01
N GLN A 62 -28.75 4.34 18.67
CA GLN A 62 -29.01 2.90 18.77
C GLN A 62 -29.37 2.28 17.42
N GLY A 63 -30.10 3.01 16.57
CA GLY A 63 -30.48 2.58 15.23
C GLY A 63 -29.42 2.76 14.14
N ALA A 64 -28.31 3.43 14.45
CA ALA A 64 -27.24 3.72 13.51
C ALA A 64 -26.41 2.48 13.14
N ASP A 65 -25.79 2.53 11.96
CA ASP A 65 -24.95 1.47 11.38
C ASP A 65 -23.48 1.88 11.36
N GLY A 66 -22.70 1.32 12.28
CA GLY A 66 -21.27 1.64 12.39
C GLY A 66 -20.42 1.12 11.23
N ILE A 67 -20.87 0.13 10.46
CA ILE A 67 -20.14 -0.33 9.26
C ILE A 67 -20.29 0.71 8.15
N LYS A 68 -21.51 1.21 7.92
CA LYS A 68 -21.74 2.37 7.03
C LYS A 68 -21.01 3.60 7.53
N GLY A 69 -20.97 3.83 8.84
CA GLY A 69 -20.18 4.89 9.45
C GLY A 69 -18.70 4.84 9.09
N GLY A 70 -18.11 3.64 9.10
CA GLY A 70 -16.73 3.42 8.68
C GLY A 70 -16.50 3.71 7.19
N HIS A 71 -17.50 3.47 6.32
CA HIS A 71 -17.44 3.88 4.92
C HIS A 71 -17.51 5.39 4.76
N LEU A 72 -18.45 6.05 5.46
CA LEU A 72 -18.62 7.49 5.44
C LEU A 72 -17.36 8.21 5.95
N TYR A 73 -16.76 7.71 7.03
CA TYR A 73 -15.49 8.21 7.57
C TYR A 73 -14.35 8.12 6.54
N ALA A 74 -14.29 7.03 5.77
CA ALA A 74 -13.25 6.79 4.78
C ALA A 74 -13.44 7.68 3.55
N GLN A 75 -14.61 7.58 2.92
CA GLN A 75 -14.94 8.21 1.65
C GLN A 75 -16.47 8.24 1.45
N PHE A 76 -17.16 9.20 2.07
CA PHE A 76 -18.63 9.23 2.05
C PHE A 76 -19.25 9.35 0.65
N TRP A 77 -18.56 9.93 -0.33
CA TRP A 77 -19.06 10.09 -1.70
C TRP A 77 -18.84 8.86 -2.59
N ALA A 78 -18.33 7.75 -2.05
CA ALA A 78 -18.21 6.51 -2.82
C ALA A 78 -19.60 5.92 -3.11
N SER A 79 -19.76 5.26 -4.25
CA SER A 79 -21.04 4.66 -4.66
C SER A 79 -21.63 3.69 -3.63
N GLU A 80 -20.77 2.96 -2.93
CA GLU A 80 -21.12 1.92 -1.96
C GLU A 80 -21.74 2.49 -0.67
N THR A 81 -21.57 3.78 -0.40
CA THR A 81 -22.25 4.45 0.72
C THR A 81 -23.70 4.81 0.38
N GLY A 82 -24.05 4.80 -0.90
CA GLY A 82 -25.32 5.31 -1.40
C GLY A 82 -25.47 6.82 -1.30
N PHE A 83 -24.40 7.59 -1.06
CA PHE A 83 -24.46 9.05 -0.99
C PHE A 83 -24.78 9.66 -2.36
N THR A 84 -25.78 10.53 -2.38
CA THR A 84 -26.31 11.22 -3.55
C THR A 84 -26.85 12.59 -3.11
N LEU A 85 -27.10 13.48 -4.07
CA LEU A 85 -27.75 14.77 -3.79
C LEU A 85 -29.09 14.60 -3.03
N ASN A 86 -29.88 13.58 -3.37
CA ASN A 86 -31.23 13.34 -2.80
C ASN A 86 -31.23 12.82 -1.35
N ASN A 87 -30.09 12.38 -0.83
CA ASN A 87 -29.94 11.89 0.54
C ASN A 87 -28.74 12.54 1.24
N SER A 88 -28.56 13.83 0.95
CA SER A 88 -27.54 14.71 1.50
C SER A 88 -28.19 16.04 1.88
N GLU A 89 -27.44 16.90 2.55
CA GLU A 89 -27.84 18.29 2.82
C GLU A 89 -27.31 19.26 1.74
N LEU A 90 -26.69 18.74 0.67
CA LEU A 90 -26.22 19.54 -0.45
C LEU A 90 -27.41 20.17 -1.19
N VAL A 91 -27.22 21.41 -1.63
CA VAL A 91 -28.24 22.21 -2.32
C VAL A 91 -28.32 21.86 -3.80
N ASP A 92 -27.18 21.59 -4.44
CA ASP A 92 -27.12 21.33 -5.88
C ASP A 92 -25.92 20.44 -6.30
N GLN A 93 -25.87 20.15 -7.60
CA GLN A 93 -24.79 19.37 -8.20
C GLN A 93 -23.43 20.07 -8.13
N ALA A 94 -23.38 21.41 -8.11
CA ALA A 94 -22.11 22.14 -8.07
C ALA A 94 -21.39 21.87 -6.73
N GLN A 95 -22.12 21.82 -5.61
CA GLN A 95 -21.54 21.46 -4.31
C GLN A 95 -21.04 20.00 -4.29
N LEU A 96 -21.74 19.07 -4.94
CA LEU A 96 -21.25 17.70 -5.10
C LEU A 96 -19.97 17.64 -5.95
N ASP A 97 -19.90 18.44 -7.01
CA ASP A 97 -18.72 18.53 -7.88
C ASP A 97 -17.50 19.10 -7.14
N VAL A 98 -17.69 20.03 -6.18
CA VAL A 98 -16.61 20.53 -5.31
C VAL A 98 -15.97 19.39 -4.50
N ILE A 99 -16.79 18.49 -3.94
CA ILE A 99 -16.30 17.31 -3.21
C ILE A 99 -15.48 16.40 -4.14
N ALA A 100 -15.96 16.17 -5.36
CA ALA A 100 -15.26 15.35 -6.35
C ALA A 100 -13.92 15.96 -6.81
N GLN A 101 -13.82 17.30 -6.88
CA GLN A 101 -12.61 18.01 -7.28
C GLN A 101 -11.55 18.05 -6.17
N LYS A 102 -11.95 18.14 -4.89
CA LYS A 102 -11.06 18.26 -3.73
C LYS A 102 -11.36 17.21 -2.64
N PRO A 103 -11.39 15.90 -2.98
CA PRO A 103 -11.91 14.86 -2.10
C PRO A 103 -11.21 14.78 -0.75
N LEU A 104 -9.90 14.99 -0.71
CA LEU A 104 -9.10 14.83 0.51
C LEU A 104 -9.40 15.90 1.56
N PHE A 105 -10.03 17.02 1.19
CA PHE A 105 -10.49 18.05 2.12
C PHE A 105 -11.81 17.68 2.83
N PHE A 106 -12.49 16.65 2.36
CA PHE A 106 -13.78 16.18 2.88
C PHE A 106 -13.71 14.80 3.52
N ALA A 107 -12.68 13.99 3.26
CA ALA A 107 -12.52 12.70 3.94
C ALA A 107 -12.06 12.87 5.39
N CYS A 108 -12.83 12.37 6.36
CA CYS A 108 -12.44 12.35 7.76
C CYS A 108 -11.10 11.62 7.97
N SER A 109 -10.90 10.50 7.26
CA SER A 109 -9.68 9.68 7.28
C SER A 109 -8.41 10.41 6.86
N HIS A 110 -8.51 11.47 6.05
CA HIS A 110 -7.34 12.24 5.60
C HIS A 110 -6.88 13.25 6.65
N CYS A 111 -7.82 13.91 7.33
CA CYS A 111 -7.51 14.84 8.42
C CYS A 111 -7.21 14.10 9.73
N HIS A 112 -8.02 13.12 10.11
CA HIS A 112 -7.92 12.44 11.42
C HIS A 112 -7.13 11.14 11.39
N GLY A 113 -6.69 10.68 10.22
CA GLY A 113 -5.99 9.41 10.09
C GLY A 113 -6.93 8.23 10.01
N TRP A 114 -6.53 7.17 9.31
CA TRP A 114 -7.28 5.91 9.29
C TRP A 114 -7.29 5.22 10.65
N ASP A 115 -6.29 5.53 11.48
CA ASP A 115 -6.17 5.09 12.88
C ASP A 115 -6.68 6.11 13.90
N GLN A 116 -7.27 7.23 13.44
CA GLN A 116 -7.89 8.26 14.28
C GLN A 116 -6.91 9.00 15.23
N LEU A 117 -5.60 8.85 15.01
CA LEU A 117 -4.56 9.47 15.83
C LEU A 117 -4.01 10.78 15.23
N GLY A 118 -4.58 11.26 14.11
CA GLY A 118 -4.17 12.51 13.46
C GLY A 118 -2.66 12.55 13.17
N GLN A 119 -2.01 13.66 13.53
CA GLN A 119 -0.57 13.86 13.35
C GLN A 119 0.31 12.91 14.18
N MET A 120 -0.27 12.25 15.19
CA MET A 120 0.40 11.26 16.04
C MET A 120 0.20 9.83 15.52
N GLY A 121 -0.50 9.67 14.39
CA GLY A 121 -0.85 8.38 13.79
C GLY A 121 -0.10 8.02 12.53
N GLY A 122 -0.72 7.11 11.78
CA GLY A 122 -0.29 6.64 10.49
C GLY A 122 -0.38 7.67 9.37
N ASN A 123 -1.01 8.84 9.57
CA ASN A 123 -0.95 9.95 8.61
C ASN A 123 0.16 10.98 8.91
N SER A 124 0.97 10.76 9.94
CA SER A 124 2.03 11.69 10.40
C SER A 124 3.06 12.16 9.35
N ASN A 125 3.20 11.46 8.23
CA ASN A 125 4.13 11.82 7.13
C ASN A 125 3.45 12.55 5.96
N LEU A 126 2.14 12.73 5.99
CA LEU A 126 1.39 13.29 4.87
C LEU A 126 1.43 14.81 4.92
N ALA A 127 2.45 15.42 4.31
CA ALA A 127 2.53 16.88 4.21
C ALA A 127 1.28 17.48 3.51
N PRO A 128 0.75 18.63 3.94
CA PRO A 128 -0.30 19.31 3.19
C PRO A 128 0.23 19.75 1.81
N ASN A 129 -0.66 19.83 0.82
CA ASN A 129 -0.38 20.37 -0.51
C ASN A 129 -1.68 20.89 -1.14
N ALA A 130 -1.63 21.43 -2.36
CA ALA A 130 -2.80 22.00 -3.03
C ALA A 130 -4.05 21.09 -3.06
N ASP A 131 -3.89 19.77 -2.97
CA ASP A 131 -4.96 18.78 -3.04
C ASP A 131 -5.16 18.00 -1.74
N ARG A 132 -4.46 18.36 -0.65
CA ARG A 132 -4.51 17.66 0.64
C ARG A 132 -4.40 18.64 1.81
N PRO A 133 -5.37 18.68 2.73
CA PRO A 133 -5.30 19.51 3.92
C PRO A 133 -4.21 19.04 4.88
N ARG A 134 -3.94 19.85 5.90
CA ARG A 134 -3.13 19.41 7.03
C ARG A 134 -3.84 18.33 7.82
N VAL A 135 -3.10 17.29 8.22
CA VAL A 135 -3.58 16.30 9.19
C VAL A 135 -3.82 17.01 10.52
N ALA A 136 -4.96 16.76 11.16
CA ALA A 136 -5.35 17.37 12.43
C ALA A 136 -4.44 16.91 13.58
N ASP A 137 -4.19 17.80 14.54
CA ASP A 137 -3.44 17.53 15.77
C ASP A 137 -4.30 16.88 16.88
N ILE A 138 -5.49 16.40 16.52
CA ILE A 138 -6.45 15.77 17.43
C ILE A 138 -6.27 14.25 17.43
N ASP A 139 -6.12 13.66 18.62
CA ASP A 139 -6.34 12.24 18.86
C ASP A 139 -7.86 11.99 18.91
N LEU A 140 -8.44 11.66 17.76
CA LEU A 140 -9.87 11.43 17.61
C LEU A 140 -10.30 10.13 18.31
N ALA A 141 -9.44 9.12 18.40
CA ALA A 141 -9.74 7.90 19.15
C ALA A 141 -9.94 8.21 20.65
N LEU A 142 -9.05 8.99 21.27
CA LEU A 142 -9.21 9.43 22.65
C LEU A 142 -10.44 10.32 22.82
N LEU A 143 -10.67 11.26 21.91
CA LEU A 143 -11.84 12.14 21.95
C LEU A 143 -13.15 11.34 21.87
N ALA A 144 -13.19 10.32 21.00
CA ALA A 144 -14.35 9.45 20.84
C ALA A 144 -14.59 8.60 22.09
N GLU A 145 -13.54 8.10 22.73
CA GLU A 145 -13.62 7.35 23.99
C GLU A 145 -14.30 8.18 25.09
N ILE A 146 -13.81 9.41 25.34
CA ILE A 146 -14.24 10.24 26.46
C ILE A 146 -15.55 11.01 26.21
N SER A 147 -15.96 11.16 24.95
CA SER A 147 -17.18 11.91 24.61
C SER A 147 -18.42 11.02 24.66
N SER A 148 -19.56 11.63 25.05
CA SER A 148 -20.87 11.01 24.82
C SER A 148 -21.18 10.96 23.33
N PRO A 149 -22.03 10.01 22.87
CA PRO A 149 -22.48 9.98 21.47
C PRO A 149 -23.05 11.30 20.99
N GLN A 150 -23.89 11.97 21.79
CA GLN A 150 -24.46 13.28 21.46
C GLN A 150 -23.38 14.37 21.32
N ALA A 151 -22.37 14.36 22.18
CA ALA A 151 -21.29 15.34 22.09
C ALA A 151 -20.45 15.14 20.81
N LEU A 152 -20.22 13.89 20.40
CA LEU A 152 -19.57 13.59 19.10
C LEU A 152 -20.44 14.00 17.93
N PHE A 153 -21.73 13.68 17.96
CA PHE A 153 -22.68 14.09 16.93
C PHE A 153 -22.64 15.62 16.72
N ASN A 154 -22.79 16.39 17.80
CA ASN A 154 -22.76 17.85 17.74
C ASN A 154 -21.43 18.38 17.20
N ARG A 155 -20.30 17.73 17.54
CA ARG A 155 -18.98 18.09 17.01
C ARG A 155 -18.88 17.81 15.52
N VAL A 156 -19.34 16.65 15.04
CA VAL A 156 -19.30 16.33 13.60
C VAL A 156 -20.20 17.30 12.83
N LYS A 157 -21.44 17.51 13.29
CA LYS A 157 -22.44 18.36 12.65
C LYS A 157 -22.02 19.84 12.60
N ASP A 158 -21.86 20.48 13.76
CA ASP A 158 -21.77 21.95 13.89
C ASP A 158 -20.68 22.40 14.87
N GLY A 159 -19.50 21.80 14.81
CA GLY A 159 -18.37 22.23 15.66
C GLY A 159 -17.94 23.69 15.44
N THR A 160 -17.02 24.18 16.26
CA THR A 160 -16.44 25.52 16.09
C THR A 160 -15.46 25.56 14.92
N ASN A 161 -15.32 26.72 14.26
CA ASN A 161 -14.38 26.95 13.15
C ASN A 161 -14.56 25.96 12.00
N ARG A 162 -15.80 25.81 11.54
CA ARG A 162 -16.15 25.00 10.37
C ARG A 162 -16.09 25.86 9.11
N ARG A 163 -15.64 25.29 8.00
CA ARG A 163 -15.79 25.91 6.68
C ARG A 163 -17.10 25.45 6.05
N SER A 164 -17.76 26.31 5.30
CA SER A 164 -18.92 25.92 4.51
C SER A 164 -18.50 25.12 3.28
N ILE A 165 -19.43 24.36 2.70
CA ILE A 165 -19.23 23.71 1.40
C ILE A 165 -19.01 24.71 0.26
N ASP A 166 -19.52 25.94 0.40
CA ASP A 166 -19.40 27.00 -0.60
C ASP A 166 -18.07 27.78 -0.51
N ASP A 167 -17.27 27.54 0.53
CA ASP A 167 -15.96 28.16 0.66
C ASP A 167 -15.00 27.60 -0.41
N THR A 168 -14.38 28.50 -1.19
CA THR A 168 -13.47 28.09 -2.26
C THR A 168 -12.16 27.48 -1.72
N LEU A 169 -11.77 26.35 -2.31
CA LEU A 169 -10.50 25.67 -2.09
C LEU A 169 -9.51 25.85 -3.27
N ALA A 170 -9.86 26.66 -4.27
CA ALA A 170 -9.04 26.83 -5.47
C ALA A 170 -7.66 27.45 -5.15
N ASP A 171 -7.63 28.40 -4.21
CA ASP A 171 -6.43 29.12 -3.80
C ASP A 171 -5.80 28.55 -2.52
N TYR A 172 -6.14 27.31 -2.13
CA TYR A 172 -5.54 26.69 -0.96
C TYR A 172 -4.04 26.51 -1.17
N GLU A 173 -3.27 27.09 -0.26
CA GLU A 173 -1.82 26.95 -0.23
C GLU A 173 -1.37 26.81 1.23
N PRO A 174 -0.71 25.69 1.61
CA PRO A 174 -0.43 25.39 3.02
C PRO A 174 0.48 26.37 3.77
N SER A 175 1.26 27.19 3.07
CA SER A 175 2.21 28.15 3.62
C SER A 175 1.65 29.58 3.72
N ASN A 176 0.66 29.95 2.91
CA ASN A 176 0.15 31.32 2.81
C ASN A 176 -1.39 31.47 2.95
N ASN A 177 -2.17 30.41 2.69
CA ASN A 177 -3.63 30.44 2.70
C ASN A 177 -4.24 29.11 3.18
N ALA A 178 -3.81 28.66 4.36
CA ALA A 178 -4.21 27.36 4.90
C ALA A 178 -5.52 27.38 5.68
N ALA A 179 -5.96 28.54 6.18
CA ALA A 179 -6.99 28.64 7.21
C ALA A 179 -8.32 27.99 6.80
N VAL A 180 -8.79 28.24 5.56
CA VAL A 180 -10.05 27.67 5.06
C VAL A 180 -9.91 26.17 4.79
N GLY A 181 -8.86 25.74 4.08
CA GLY A 181 -8.70 24.33 3.73
C GLY A 181 -8.35 23.42 4.91
N ASP A 182 -7.67 23.93 5.93
CA ASP A 182 -7.35 23.19 7.17
C ASP A 182 -8.55 23.18 8.15
N ALA A 183 -9.56 24.02 7.95
CA ALA A 183 -10.80 23.98 8.74
C ALA A 183 -11.64 22.75 8.35
N MET A 184 -12.16 22.03 9.35
CA MET A 184 -13.06 20.90 9.13
C MET A 184 -14.35 21.39 8.44
N PRO A 185 -14.91 20.65 7.46
CA PRO A 185 -16.15 21.07 6.81
C PRO A 185 -17.31 21.07 7.80
N ALA A 186 -18.24 21.99 7.63
CA ALA A 186 -19.56 21.96 8.25
C ALA A 186 -20.32 20.79 7.65
N TYR A 187 -20.30 19.63 8.33
CA TYR A 187 -20.98 18.45 7.79
C TYR A 187 -22.50 18.57 7.88
N SER A 188 -23.05 19.56 8.60
CA SER A 188 -24.46 19.96 8.46
C SER A 188 -24.83 20.46 7.06
N ASP A 189 -23.87 20.97 6.28
CA ASP A 189 -24.09 21.39 4.89
C ASP A 189 -24.00 20.20 3.91
N ILE A 190 -23.59 19.01 4.37
CA ILE A 190 -23.18 17.88 3.50
C ILE A 190 -23.94 16.60 3.84
N LEU A 191 -23.97 16.21 5.11
CA LEU A 191 -24.48 14.94 5.59
C LEU A 191 -25.77 15.12 6.38
N THR A 192 -26.71 14.20 6.17
CA THR A 192 -27.93 14.09 6.98
C THR A 192 -27.59 13.64 8.41
N ASP A 193 -28.50 13.89 9.34
CA ASP A 193 -28.33 13.47 10.74
C ASP A 193 -28.17 11.95 10.87
N ALA A 194 -28.87 11.16 10.05
CA ALA A 194 -28.73 9.71 10.04
C ALA A 194 -27.30 9.28 9.67
N GLN A 195 -26.72 9.89 8.63
CA GLN A 195 -25.33 9.62 8.21
C GLN A 195 -24.31 10.04 9.28
N ILE A 196 -24.55 11.16 9.97
CA ILE A 196 -23.68 11.59 11.07
C ILE A 196 -23.77 10.60 12.24
N TRP A 197 -24.96 10.09 12.56
CA TRP A 197 -25.12 9.05 13.58
C TRP A 197 -24.40 7.75 13.23
N ASP A 198 -24.40 7.34 11.95
CA ASP A 198 -23.61 6.19 11.48
C ASP A 198 -22.11 6.43 11.76
N ILE A 199 -21.57 7.60 11.44
CA ILE A 199 -20.17 7.97 11.76
C ILE A 199 -19.91 7.92 13.27
N VAL A 200 -20.82 8.46 14.09
CA VAL A 200 -20.69 8.42 15.55
C VAL A 200 -20.69 6.98 16.06
N LYS A 201 -21.54 6.12 15.52
CA LYS A 201 -21.59 4.68 15.84
C LYS A 201 -20.27 4.00 15.49
N PHE A 202 -19.71 4.30 14.32
CA PHE A 202 -18.38 3.83 13.93
C PHE A 202 -17.31 4.23 14.95
N LEU A 203 -17.21 5.52 15.28
CA LEU A 203 -16.20 6.04 16.19
C LEU A 203 -16.30 5.45 17.61
N LYS A 204 -17.51 5.10 18.07
CA LYS A 204 -17.75 4.58 19.42
C LYS A 204 -17.62 3.06 19.53
N GLU A 205 -17.99 2.31 18.50
CA GLU A 205 -18.20 0.87 18.61
C GLU A 205 -17.43 0.03 17.59
N GLU A 206 -17.18 0.56 16.38
CA GLU A 206 -16.59 -0.25 15.30
C GLU A 206 -15.12 0.04 15.01
N ALA A 207 -14.69 1.26 15.32
CA ALA A 207 -13.31 1.69 15.22
C ALA A 207 -12.39 0.82 16.09
N LEU A 208 -11.30 0.34 15.49
CA LEU A 208 -10.35 -0.52 16.19
C LEU A 208 -9.33 0.32 16.97
N ASP A 209 -9.01 -0.12 18.19
CA ASP A 209 -7.85 0.41 18.91
C ASP A 209 -6.56 -0.07 18.22
N THR A 210 -6.01 0.77 17.36
CA THR A 210 -4.82 0.43 16.57
C THR A 210 -3.57 0.28 17.43
N THR A 211 -3.57 0.77 18.68
CA THR A 211 -2.44 0.56 19.60
C THR A 211 -2.31 -0.91 20.03
N ALA A 212 -3.39 -1.69 19.89
CA ALA A 212 -3.38 -3.14 20.04
C ALA A 212 -3.01 -3.89 18.74
N LEU A 213 -2.91 -3.20 17.60
CA LEU A 213 -2.63 -3.82 16.31
C LEU A 213 -1.16 -3.71 15.88
N TYR A 214 -0.44 -2.67 16.29
CA TYR A 214 0.95 -2.46 15.95
C TYR A 214 1.63 -1.43 16.85
N ASP A 215 2.95 -1.52 16.93
CA ASP A 215 3.78 -0.44 17.47
C ASP A 215 4.02 0.63 16.41
N LEU A 216 3.80 1.90 16.76
CA LEU A 216 4.11 3.06 15.93
C LEU A 216 5.32 3.81 16.50
N ILE A 217 6.32 4.02 15.65
CA ILE A 217 7.48 4.88 15.96
C ILE A 217 7.39 6.12 15.08
N LEU A 218 7.42 7.30 15.70
CA LEU A 218 7.51 8.58 15.02
C LEU A 218 8.96 9.06 14.97
N ILE A 219 9.41 9.50 13.79
CA ILE A 219 10.79 9.90 13.51
C ILE A 219 10.80 11.40 13.20
N GLY A 220 11.32 12.19 14.12
CA GLY A 220 11.35 13.66 14.03
C GLY A 220 10.35 14.33 14.97
N GLY A 221 10.64 15.59 15.35
CA GLY A 221 9.87 16.33 16.36
C GLY A 221 8.67 17.10 15.82
N GLN A 222 8.67 17.45 14.53
CA GLN A 222 7.65 18.30 13.91
C GLN A 222 6.97 17.59 12.76
N TYR A 223 5.65 17.77 12.64
CA TYR A 223 4.89 17.32 11.48
C TYR A 223 5.20 18.21 10.25
N PRO A 224 5.27 17.65 9.03
CA PRO A 224 5.23 16.22 8.72
C PRO A 224 6.51 15.52 9.16
N ARG A 225 6.39 14.26 9.61
CA ARG A 225 7.49 13.48 10.19
C ARG A 225 7.55 12.06 9.62
N GLY A 226 8.72 11.42 9.73
CA GLY A 226 8.85 10.02 9.38
C GLY A 226 8.09 9.13 10.37
N ARG A 227 7.80 7.90 9.96
CA ARG A 227 7.24 6.88 10.85
C ARG A 227 7.69 5.48 10.45
N GLY A 228 7.60 4.55 11.39
CA GLY A 228 7.76 3.12 11.18
C GLY A 228 6.73 2.32 11.99
N PHE A 229 6.43 1.12 11.52
CA PHE A 229 5.53 0.18 12.18
C PHE A 229 6.28 -1.10 12.52
N SER A 230 6.02 -1.66 13.69
CA SER A 230 6.56 -2.94 14.13
C SER A 230 5.52 -3.72 14.94
N ASN A 231 5.86 -4.97 15.30
CA ASN A 231 5.02 -5.80 16.16
C ASN A 231 3.55 -5.90 15.72
N LEU A 232 3.33 -6.18 14.43
CA LEU A 232 1.97 -6.33 13.89
C LEU A 232 1.24 -7.48 14.59
N GLY A 233 -0.02 -7.23 14.95
CA GLY A 233 -0.88 -8.17 15.64
C GLY A 233 -0.38 -8.42 17.06
N VAL A 234 -0.25 -7.35 17.86
CA VAL A 234 0.13 -7.46 19.28
C VAL A 234 -0.80 -8.47 19.93
N ASP A 235 -0.24 -9.49 20.60
CA ASP A 235 -0.98 -10.60 21.24
C ASP A 235 -1.84 -11.48 20.30
N GLY A 236 -1.77 -11.27 18.98
CA GLY A 236 -2.47 -12.08 17.99
C GLY A 236 -1.80 -13.42 17.68
N SER A 237 -2.61 -14.42 17.34
CA SER A 237 -2.24 -15.75 16.86
C SER A 237 -2.01 -15.75 15.35
N ASP A 238 -0.78 -16.04 14.92
CA ASP A 238 -0.45 -16.13 13.50
C ASP A 238 -1.15 -17.32 12.81
N VAL A 239 -1.38 -18.42 13.54
CA VAL A 239 -2.12 -19.59 13.07
C VAL A 239 -3.58 -19.23 12.79
N ALA A 240 -4.27 -18.62 13.77
CA ALA A 240 -5.66 -18.20 13.59
C ALA A 240 -5.78 -17.13 12.50
N GLY A 241 -4.79 -16.23 12.38
CA GLY A 241 -4.75 -15.24 11.32
C GLY A 241 -4.60 -15.82 9.92
N LYS A 242 -3.80 -16.89 9.78
CA LYS A 242 -3.68 -17.63 8.50
C LYS A 242 -4.99 -18.35 8.15
N GLU A 243 -5.68 -18.93 9.13
CA GLU A 243 -7.01 -19.55 8.94
C GLU A 243 -8.07 -18.52 8.55
N LEU A 244 -8.07 -17.36 9.21
CA LEU A 244 -8.95 -16.24 8.86
C LEU A 244 -8.65 -15.71 7.46
N PHE A 245 -7.38 -15.55 7.10
CA PHE A 245 -6.99 -15.13 5.76
C PHE A 245 -7.43 -16.15 4.70
N ALA A 246 -7.20 -17.44 4.94
CA ALA A 246 -7.59 -18.51 4.02
C ALA A 246 -9.11 -18.52 3.78
N SER A 247 -9.91 -18.28 4.82
CA SER A 247 -11.38 -18.32 4.73
C SER A 247 -12.02 -17.04 4.19
N ALA A 248 -11.43 -15.86 4.43
CA ALA A 248 -12.06 -14.58 4.10
C ALA A 248 -11.35 -13.79 2.99
N CYS A 249 -10.08 -14.09 2.69
CA CYS A 249 -9.25 -13.26 1.82
C CYS A 249 -8.70 -14.02 0.60
N ALA A 250 -8.37 -15.30 0.75
CA ALA A 250 -7.62 -16.05 -0.26
C ALA A 250 -8.36 -16.21 -1.60
N ASP A 251 -9.70 -16.27 -1.59
CA ASP A 251 -10.50 -16.41 -2.81
C ASP A 251 -10.27 -15.27 -3.81
N CYS A 252 -9.99 -14.06 -3.30
CA CYS A 252 -9.71 -12.89 -4.13
C CYS A 252 -8.22 -12.56 -4.19
N HIS A 253 -7.49 -12.72 -3.07
CA HIS A 253 -6.10 -12.28 -2.95
C HIS A 253 -5.07 -13.37 -3.21
N GLY A 254 -5.50 -14.62 -3.45
CA GLY A 254 -4.63 -15.80 -3.48
C GLY A 254 -4.23 -16.24 -2.08
N VAL A 255 -3.84 -17.50 -1.92
CA VAL A 255 -3.50 -18.11 -0.61
C VAL A 255 -2.34 -17.40 0.11
N ASP A 256 -1.46 -16.74 -0.65
CA ASP A 256 -0.29 -16.00 -0.18
C ASP A 256 -0.48 -14.47 -0.27
N GLY A 257 -1.66 -13.99 -0.67
CA GLY A 257 -1.95 -12.58 -0.83
C GLY A 257 -1.26 -11.90 -2.02
N THR A 258 -0.86 -12.64 -3.06
CA THR A 258 -0.15 -12.10 -4.23
C THR A 258 -0.98 -12.04 -5.52
N ALA A 259 -2.20 -12.59 -5.55
CA ALA A 259 -3.02 -12.65 -6.76
C ALA A 259 -3.46 -11.25 -7.24
N VAL A 260 -3.75 -10.35 -6.29
CA VAL A 260 -4.12 -8.96 -6.57
C VAL A 260 -3.15 -8.02 -5.86
N LEU A 261 -2.47 -7.19 -6.65
CA LEU A 261 -1.57 -6.17 -6.13
C LEU A 261 -2.34 -4.89 -5.75
N LEU A 262 -2.04 -4.37 -4.58
CA LEU A 262 -2.69 -3.22 -3.95
C LEU A 262 -1.94 -1.91 -4.26
N ALA A 263 -2.66 -0.79 -4.09
CA ALA A 263 -2.16 0.58 -4.30
C ALA A 263 -1.45 0.77 -5.64
N GLY A 264 -2.15 0.44 -6.73
CA GLY A 264 -1.66 0.62 -8.10
C GLY A 264 -0.56 -0.36 -8.49
N GLY A 265 -0.57 -1.59 -7.96
CA GLY A 265 0.41 -2.61 -8.34
C GLY A 265 1.66 -2.68 -7.45
N ASN A 266 1.73 -1.91 -6.37
CA ASN A 266 2.99 -1.72 -5.62
C ASN A 266 3.17 -2.68 -4.42
N PHE A 267 2.08 -3.31 -3.97
CA PHE A 267 2.06 -4.09 -2.74
C PHE A 267 1.31 -5.41 -2.90
N THR A 268 1.90 -6.51 -2.49
CA THR A 268 1.13 -7.69 -2.07
C THR A 268 0.32 -7.37 -0.81
N VAL A 269 -0.63 -8.21 -0.41
CA VAL A 269 -1.38 -8.00 0.84
C VAL A 269 -0.45 -7.94 2.04
N GLY A 270 0.47 -8.91 2.18
CA GLY A 270 1.46 -8.94 3.26
C GLY A 270 2.30 -7.65 3.33
N LYS A 271 2.84 -7.21 2.19
CA LYS A 271 3.63 -5.97 2.13
C LYS A 271 2.79 -4.75 2.49
N TYR A 272 1.54 -4.69 2.03
CA TYR A 272 0.63 -3.59 2.32
C TYR A 272 0.36 -3.49 3.82
N MET A 273 0.02 -4.59 4.47
CA MET A 273 -0.28 -4.63 5.90
C MET A 273 0.94 -4.22 6.74
N ARG A 274 2.15 -4.66 6.37
CA ARG A 274 3.40 -4.26 7.04
C ARG A 274 3.76 -2.77 6.87
N ASN A 275 3.43 -2.17 5.73
CA ASN A 275 3.82 -0.78 5.42
C ASN A 275 2.73 0.26 5.73
N LYS A 276 1.46 -0.16 5.67
CA LYS A 276 0.28 0.69 5.85
C LYS A 276 -0.74 0.02 6.79
N PRO A 277 -0.33 -0.50 7.96
CA PRO A 277 -1.22 -1.21 8.87
C PRO A 277 -2.42 -0.35 9.31
N PHE A 278 -2.19 0.95 9.51
CA PHE A 278 -3.21 1.95 9.85
C PHE A 278 -4.35 2.05 8.82
N ILE A 279 -4.08 1.82 7.53
CA ILE A 279 -5.10 1.77 6.46
C ILE A 279 -5.63 0.35 6.32
N GLY A 280 -4.72 -0.64 6.39
CA GLY A 280 -5.03 -2.06 6.24
C GLY A 280 -6.11 -2.54 7.20
N GLN A 281 -6.06 -2.11 8.47
CA GLN A 281 -7.07 -2.48 9.48
C GLN A 281 -8.46 -2.03 9.07
N HIS A 282 -8.57 -0.79 8.56
CA HIS A 282 -9.85 -0.23 8.15
C HIS A 282 -10.36 -0.97 6.91
N LYS A 283 -9.50 -1.18 5.92
CA LYS A 283 -9.90 -1.85 4.68
C LYS A 283 -10.24 -3.33 4.88
N ALA A 284 -9.60 -4.01 5.83
CA ALA A 284 -9.94 -5.39 6.14
C ALA A 284 -11.37 -5.50 6.71
N LYS A 285 -11.74 -4.61 7.65
CA LYS A 285 -13.06 -4.62 8.30
C LYS A 285 -14.16 -4.00 7.46
N PHE A 286 -13.91 -2.82 6.90
CA PHE A 286 -14.90 -2.01 6.20
C PHE A 286 -14.79 -2.15 4.66
N GLY A 287 -13.79 -2.82 4.12
CA GLY A 287 -13.59 -2.94 2.68
C GLY A 287 -12.84 -1.76 2.05
N ASN A 288 -12.58 -1.87 0.75
CA ASN A 288 -11.95 -0.84 -0.06
C ASN A 288 -12.99 -0.27 -1.05
N LEU A 289 -13.53 0.89 -0.71
CA LEU A 289 -14.49 1.62 -1.54
C LEU A 289 -13.93 1.90 -2.94
N GLY A 290 -14.79 1.82 -3.96
CA GLY A 290 -14.42 1.86 -5.37
C GLY A 290 -13.81 0.55 -5.89
N SER A 291 -14.01 -0.57 -5.20
CA SER A 291 -13.51 -1.90 -5.62
C SER A 291 -14.43 -3.04 -5.21
N ALA A 292 -14.16 -4.25 -5.70
CA ALA A 292 -14.92 -5.44 -5.33
C ALA A 292 -14.73 -5.88 -3.85
N MET A 293 -13.75 -5.31 -3.15
CA MET A 293 -13.48 -5.66 -1.74
C MET A 293 -14.48 -4.94 -0.83
N GLY A 294 -15.63 -5.58 -0.59
CA GLY A 294 -16.61 -5.14 0.42
C GLY A 294 -16.13 -5.37 1.87
N PRO A 295 -17.00 -5.10 2.87
CA PRO A 295 -16.67 -5.27 4.30
C PRO A 295 -16.71 -6.76 4.70
N VAL A 296 -15.75 -7.54 4.19
CA VAL A 296 -15.67 -9.00 4.36
C VAL A 296 -15.49 -9.41 5.83
N LEU A 297 -14.87 -8.55 6.65
CA LEU A 297 -14.71 -8.77 8.09
C LEU A 297 -15.62 -7.86 8.94
N LYS A 298 -16.82 -7.49 8.46
CA LYS A 298 -17.74 -6.62 9.22
C LYS A 298 -18.10 -7.11 10.62
N GLY A 299 -18.06 -8.42 10.86
CA GLY A 299 -18.35 -9.02 12.17
C GLY A 299 -17.11 -9.30 13.02
N ALA A 300 -15.92 -8.95 12.52
CA ALA A 300 -14.66 -9.22 13.21
C ALA A 300 -14.49 -8.29 14.41
N ASN A 301 -14.06 -8.88 15.53
CA ASN A 301 -13.64 -8.15 16.72
C ASN A 301 -12.14 -7.80 16.65
N LEU A 302 -11.63 -7.11 17.67
CA LEU A 302 -10.23 -6.70 17.72
C LEU A 302 -9.25 -7.89 17.64
N GLY A 303 -9.55 -9.00 18.32
CA GLY A 303 -8.74 -10.22 18.32
C GLY A 303 -8.59 -10.83 16.93
N ASP A 304 -9.67 -10.91 16.17
CA ASP A 304 -9.63 -11.42 14.79
C ASP A 304 -8.68 -10.59 13.91
N ILE A 305 -8.68 -9.27 14.09
CA ILE A 305 -7.79 -8.36 13.35
C ILE A 305 -6.35 -8.43 13.88
N GLN A 306 -6.15 -8.63 15.19
CA GLN A 306 -4.82 -8.91 15.77
C GLN A 306 -4.23 -10.18 15.17
N ASP A 307 -5.01 -11.26 15.10
CA ASP A 307 -4.63 -12.54 14.51
C ASP A 307 -4.24 -12.35 13.03
N LEU A 308 -5.10 -11.70 12.24
CA LEU A 308 -4.81 -11.37 10.84
C LEU A 308 -3.47 -10.62 10.70
N PHE A 309 -3.23 -9.60 11.52
CA PHE A 309 -2.00 -8.83 11.47
C PHE A 309 -0.78 -9.63 11.94
N ALA A 310 -0.96 -10.53 12.91
CA ALA A 310 0.09 -11.43 13.39
C ALA A 310 0.56 -12.36 12.27
N ALA A 311 -0.38 -12.89 11.48
CA ALA A 311 -0.10 -13.70 10.30
C ALA A 311 0.70 -12.93 9.23
N MET A 312 0.38 -11.64 9.01
CA MET A 312 1.09 -10.79 8.04
C MET A 312 2.56 -10.51 8.41
N ARG A 313 3.07 -10.95 9.57
CA ARG A 313 4.51 -10.90 9.87
C ARG A 313 5.31 -11.95 9.11
N ASP A 314 4.68 -13.07 8.76
CA ASP A 314 5.31 -14.18 8.05
C ASP A 314 5.53 -13.80 6.58
N LYS A 315 6.77 -13.44 6.24
CA LYS A 315 7.16 -13.08 4.88
C LYS A 315 7.26 -14.27 3.93
N ASN A 316 7.30 -15.49 4.46
CA ASN A 316 7.31 -16.69 3.61
C ASN A 316 5.88 -17.03 3.19
N ALA A 317 4.92 -16.95 4.13
CA ALA A 317 3.51 -17.14 3.82
C ALA A 317 2.90 -15.97 3.05
N PHE A 318 3.31 -14.73 3.36
CA PHE A 318 2.80 -13.51 2.73
C PHE A 318 3.96 -12.64 2.22
N PRO A 319 4.53 -12.97 1.04
CA PRO A 319 5.77 -12.36 0.55
C PRO A 319 5.63 -10.88 0.21
N ASP A 320 6.76 -10.17 0.19
CA ASP A 320 6.81 -8.73 -0.14
C ASP A 320 6.61 -8.47 -1.65
N VAL A 321 6.93 -9.45 -2.48
CA VAL A 321 6.82 -9.39 -3.94
C VAL A 321 5.99 -10.57 -4.44
N LYS A 322 5.32 -10.39 -5.57
CA LYS A 322 4.71 -11.53 -6.26
C LYS A 322 5.84 -12.44 -6.77
N PRO A 323 5.83 -13.74 -6.47
CA PRO A 323 6.79 -14.67 -7.06
C PRO A 323 6.71 -14.54 -8.59
N GLU A 324 7.86 -14.36 -9.24
CA GLU A 324 7.91 -14.56 -10.67
C GLU A 324 7.55 -16.02 -10.94
N PRO A 325 6.71 -16.31 -11.95
CA PRO A 325 6.50 -17.68 -12.36
C PRO A 325 7.89 -18.27 -12.63
N GLU A 326 8.21 -19.39 -11.97
CA GLU A 326 9.40 -20.16 -12.33
C GLU A 326 9.31 -20.39 -13.83
N LEU A 327 10.17 -19.72 -14.59
CA LEU A 327 10.32 -19.99 -16.00
C LEU A 327 10.64 -21.48 -16.08
N GLU A 328 9.85 -22.22 -16.85
CA GLU A 328 10.20 -23.60 -17.16
C GLU A 328 11.68 -23.62 -17.57
N PRO A 329 12.50 -24.53 -17.04
CA PRO A 329 13.91 -24.58 -17.38
C PRO A 329 14.01 -24.57 -18.90
N GLU A 330 14.74 -23.58 -19.45
CA GLU A 330 14.97 -23.52 -20.89
C GLU A 330 15.42 -24.91 -21.34
N PRO A 331 14.82 -25.47 -22.41
CA PRO A 331 15.23 -26.77 -22.91
C PRO A 331 16.74 -26.74 -23.11
N GLU A 332 17.44 -27.78 -22.62
CA GLU A 332 18.89 -27.88 -22.77
C GLU A 332 19.28 -27.55 -24.22
N PRO A 333 20.27 -26.66 -24.44
CA PRO A 333 20.67 -26.29 -25.79
C PRO A 333 21.03 -27.55 -26.56
N GLU A 334 20.41 -27.74 -27.73
CA GLU A 334 20.81 -28.79 -28.66
C GLU A 334 22.32 -28.67 -28.91
N PRO A 335 23.05 -29.81 -28.96
CA PRO A 335 24.49 -29.79 -29.17
C PRO A 335 24.80 -29.01 -30.45
N GLU A 336 25.62 -27.97 -30.32
CA GLU A 336 26.02 -27.14 -31.45
C GLU A 336 26.61 -28.01 -32.57
N PRO A 337 26.18 -27.82 -33.83
CA PRO A 337 26.75 -28.54 -34.95
C PRO A 337 28.25 -28.24 -35.01
N GLN A 338 29.07 -29.29 -35.15
CA GLN A 338 30.52 -29.15 -35.31
C GLN A 338 30.81 -28.17 -36.47
N PRO A 339 31.72 -27.21 -36.29
CA PRO A 339 32.04 -26.24 -37.34
C PRO A 339 32.54 -26.97 -38.59
N GLU A 340 32.07 -26.55 -39.77
CA GLU A 340 32.53 -27.09 -41.05
C GLU A 340 34.04 -26.87 -41.19
N PRO A 341 34.80 -27.84 -41.75
CA PRO A 341 36.23 -27.68 -41.97
C PRO A 341 36.55 -26.44 -42.83
N ILE A 342 37.44 -25.58 -42.35
CA ILE A 342 37.90 -24.40 -43.08
C ILE A 342 38.79 -24.84 -44.25
N ASP A 343 38.43 -24.46 -45.47
CA ASP A 343 39.22 -24.77 -46.67
C ASP A 343 40.48 -23.89 -46.76
N GLY A 344 41.63 -24.49 -46.45
CA GLY A 344 42.94 -23.82 -46.49
C GLY A 344 43.34 -23.25 -47.84
N LEU A 345 42.91 -23.85 -48.95
CA LEU A 345 43.18 -23.30 -50.29
C LEU A 345 42.38 -22.00 -50.50
N LEU A 346 41.11 -21.99 -50.11
CA LEU A 346 40.27 -20.80 -50.21
C LEU A 346 40.84 -19.65 -49.37
N GLN A 347 41.28 -19.95 -48.15
CA GLN A 347 41.88 -18.94 -47.28
C GLN A 347 43.22 -18.45 -47.82
N PHE A 348 44.04 -19.31 -48.40
CA PHE A 348 45.29 -18.89 -49.06
C PHE A 348 45.00 -17.96 -50.25
N LEU A 349 44.00 -18.29 -51.06
CA LEU A 349 43.58 -17.44 -52.19
C LEU A 349 43.09 -16.08 -51.71
N ARG A 350 42.34 -16.04 -50.61
CA ARG A 350 41.77 -14.81 -50.05
C ARG A 350 42.84 -13.88 -49.46
N HIS A 351 43.78 -14.43 -48.69
CA HIS A 351 44.70 -13.62 -47.88
C HIS A 351 46.11 -13.48 -48.47
N CYS A 352 46.57 -14.45 -49.26
CA CYS A 352 47.99 -14.57 -49.59
C CYS A 352 48.28 -14.48 -51.10
N SER A 353 47.34 -14.90 -51.95
CA SER A 353 47.60 -15.09 -53.39
C SER A 353 47.91 -13.82 -54.17
N SER A 354 47.52 -12.65 -53.66
CA SER A 354 47.83 -11.36 -54.29
C SER A 354 49.33 -11.05 -54.31
N CYS A 355 50.11 -11.67 -53.40
CA CYS A 355 51.55 -11.48 -53.26
C CYS A 355 52.31 -12.79 -53.48
N HIS A 356 51.82 -13.90 -52.91
CA HIS A 356 52.40 -15.23 -53.06
C HIS A 356 51.64 -15.98 -54.15
N THR A 357 52.07 -15.79 -55.39
CA THR A 357 51.44 -16.42 -56.56
C THR A 357 51.64 -17.93 -56.58
N GLY A 358 50.85 -18.63 -57.40
CA GLY A 358 50.83 -20.10 -57.41
C GLY A 358 50.23 -20.64 -56.12
N ASN A 359 50.58 -21.86 -55.75
CA ASN A 359 50.20 -22.47 -54.46
C ASN A 359 51.21 -22.11 -53.35
N GLY A 360 51.75 -20.88 -53.36
CA GLY A 360 52.75 -20.42 -52.40
C GLY A 360 54.18 -20.24 -52.96
N GLU A 361 54.44 -20.67 -54.19
CA GLU A 361 55.79 -20.63 -54.80
C GLU A 361 56.34 -19.21 -54.98
N GLY A 362 55.45 -18.20 -55.11
CA GLY A 362 55.83 -16.80 -55.19
C GLY A 362 56.49 -16.39 -56.52
N VAL A 363 57.00 -15.15 -56.57
CA VAL A 363 57.76 -14.57 -57.69
C VAL A 363 58.94 -13.79 -57.11
N GLN A 364 59.97 -13.41 -57.90
CA GLN A 364 61.22 -12.82 -57.38
C GLN A 364 61.10 -11.70 -56.32
N ARG A 365 59.97 -10.99 -56.24
CA ARG A 365 59.69 -9.95 -55.23
C ARG A 365 59.10 -10.48 -53.91
N PHE A 366 58.36 -11.59 -53.94
CA PHE A 366 57.70 -12.21 -52.79
C PHE A 366 58.08 -13.69 -52.76
N GLY A 367 58.89 -14.09 -51.78
CA GLY A 367 59.50 -15.42 -51.72
C GLY A 367 58.50 -16.57 -51.61
N ASP A 368 59.03 -17.77 -51.84
CA ASP A 368 58.34 -19.04 -51.70
C ASP A 368 57.91 -19.28 -50.24
N VAL A 369 56.64 -19.60 -50.04
CA VAL A 369 56.00 -19.89 -48.75
C VAL A 369 55.45 -21.32 -48.68
N THR A 370 55.75 -22.17 -49.67
CA THR A 370 55.42 -23.59 -49.60
C THR A 370 56.05 -24.23 -48.36
N GLY A 371 55.30 -25.12 -47.70
CA GLY A 371 55.69 -25.78 -46.46
C GLY A 371 55.75 -24.89 -45.21
N ALA A 372 55.34 -23.63 -45.27
CA ALA A 372 55.33 -22.75 -44.09
C ALA A 372 54.38 -23.28 -43.00
N SER A 373 54.87 -23.31 -41.74
CA SER A 373 54.04 -23.68 -40.59
C SER A 373 53.12 -22.52 -40.18
N ALA A 374 52.04 -22.84 -39.46
CA ALA A 374 51.12 -21.84 -38.96
C ALA A 374 51.81 -20.79 -38.08
N GLU A 375 52.76 -21.22 -37.23
CA GLU A 375 53.54 -20.32 -36.38
C GLU A 375 54.41 -19.38 -37.21
N LEU A 376 55.00 -19.88 -38.31
CA LEU A 376 55.79 -19.05 -39.21
C LEU A 376 54.92 -18.03 -39.94
N ILE A 377 53.74 -18.45 -40.43
CA ILE A 377 52.79 -17.57 -41.12
C ILE A 377 52.31 -16.47 -40.17
N ASN A 378 51.86 -16.84 -38.96
CA ASN A 378 51.41 -15.88 -37.96
C ASN A 378 52.54 -14.91 -37.57
N PHE A 379 53.75 -15.43 -37.34
CA PHE A 379 54.92 -14.58 -37.05
C PHE A 379 55.20 -13.56 -38.17
N LYS A 380 55.06 -13.96 -39.44
CA LYS A 380 55.27 -13.06 -40.59
C LYS A 380 54.16 -12.02 -40.72
N ILE A 381 52.90 -12.38 -40.49
CA ILE A 381 51.78 -11.42 -40.41
C ILE A 381 52.07 -10.33 -39.36
N GLN A 382 52.63 -10.71 -38.22
CA GLN A 382 52.95 -9.76 -37.15
C GLN A 382 54.14 -8.85 -37.46
N THR A 383 55.15 -9.37 -38.17
CA THR A 383 56.46 -8.72 -38.31
C THR A 383 56.74 -8.07 -39.67
N VAL A 384 56.04 -8.47 -40.73
CA VAL A 384 56.24 -7.95 -42.09
C VAL A 384 55.29 -6.78 -42.32
N PRO A 385 55.78 -5.53 -42.53
CA PRO A 385 54.91 -4.36 -42.67
C PRO A 385 53.87 -4.47 -43.79
N THR A 386 54.22 -5.14 -44.90
CA THR A 386 53.31 -5.34 -46.04
C THR A 386 52.12 -6.26 -45.70
N MET A 387 52.21 -7.09 -44.67
CA MET A 387 51.15 -8.01 -44.22
C MET A 387 50.30 -7.45 -43.07
N ALA A 388 50.48 -6.17 -42.70
CA ALA A 388 49.81 -5.58 -41.54
C ALA A 388 48.27 -5.61 -41.60
N HIS A 389 47.69 -5.65 -42.80
CA HIS A 389 46.24 -5.76 -43.03
C HIS A 389 45.64 -7.13 -42.67
N LEU A 390 46.49 -8.14 -42.43
CA LEU A 390 46.06 -9.49 -42.02
C LEU A 390 46.08 -9.66 -40.50
N LYS A 391 46.47 -8.62 -39.74
CA LYS A 391 46.57 -8.68 -38.29
C LYS A 391 45.19 -8.64 -37.62
N PRO A 392 45.02 -9.24 -36.43
CA PRO A 392 43.72 -9.31 -35.74
C PRO A 392 43.05 -7.96 -35.42
N ASP A 393 43.81 -6.86 -35.44
CA ASP A 393 43.32 -5.50 -35.22
C ASP A 393 42.70 -4.85 -36.47
N ASP A 394 42.85 -5.44 -37.66
CA ASP A 394 42.17 -5.03 -38.89
C ASP A 394 40.90 -5.86 -39.14
N LEU A 395 39.78 -5.38 -38.60
CA LEU A 395 38.47 -6.05 -38.65
C LEU A 395 37.95 -6.32 -40.08
N ALA A 396 38.54 -5.73 -41.11
CA ALA A 396 38.09 -5.88 -42.49
C ALA A 396 38.77 -7.04 -43.24
N GLN A 397 40.02 -7.40 -42.88
CA GLN A 397 40.84 -8.32 -43.67
C GLN A 397 41.73 -9.27 -42.85
N PHE A 398 41.60 -9.29 -41.52
CA PHE A 398 42.38 -10.18 -40.67
C PHE A 398 42.18 -11.66 -41.01
N ALA A 399 43.25 -12.44 -40.85
CA ALA A 399 43.19 -13.90 -40.88
C ALA A 399 43.14 -14.42 -39.44
N THR A 400 42.15 -15.23 -39.12
CA THR A 400 42.02 -15.92 -37.82
C THR A 400 43.13 -16.97 -37.65
N LEU A 401 43.38 -17.40 -36.41
CA LEU A 401 44.34 -18.49 -36.15
C LEU A 401 43.91 -19.80 -36.84
N GLU A 402 42.62 -20.09 -36.88
CA GLU A 402 42.07 -21.28 -37.54
C GLU A 402 42.24 -21.22 -39.06
N GLU A 403 42.06 -20.04 -39.67
CA GLU A 403 42.35 -19.83 -41.10
C GLU A 403 43.84 -19.96 -41.39
N ILE A 404 44.72 -19.46 -40.50
CA ILE A 404 46.18 -19.60 -40.62
C ILE A 404 46.59 -21.08 -40.55
N ASP A 405 46.00 -21.86 -39.64
CA ASP A 405 46.25 -23.30 -39.53
C ASP A 405 45.81 -24.05 -40.79
N ALA A 406 44.64 -23.70 -41.34
CA ALA A 406 44.15 -24.27 -42.59
C ALA A 406 45.06 -23.91 -43.78
N ILE A 407 45.52 -22.67 -43.87
CA ILE A 407 46.49 -22.23 -44.90
C ILE A 407 47.81 -23.01 -44.77
N ALA A 408 48.32 -23.19 -43.55
CA ALA A 408 49.55 -23.95 -43.31
C ALA A 408 49.40 -25.43 -43.68
N GLU A 409 48.21 -26.03 -43.50
CA GLU A 409 47.95 -27.37 -43.99
C GLU A 409 47.92 -27.42 -45.52
N PHE A 410 47.28 -26.46 -46.17
CA PHE A 410 47.28 -26.35 -47.62
C PHE A 410 48.70 -26.23 -48.20
N LEU A 411 49.53 -25.34 -47.64
CA LEU A 411 50.90 -25.11 -48.11
C LEU A 411 51.84 -26.30 -47.90
N ARG A 412 51.47 -27.27 -47.07
CA ARG A 412 52.24 -28.51 -46.85
C ARG A 412 51.92 -29.62 -47.86
N ARG A 413 50.85 -29.48 -48.64
CA ARG A 413 50.44 -30.43 -49.68
C ARG A 413 51.18 -30.15 -50.98
#